data_AF-A0A163BUA6-F1
#
_entry.id   AF-A0A163BUA6-F1
#
_cell.length_a   1.000
_cell.length_b   1.000
_cell.length_c   1.000
_cell.angle_alpha   90.00
_cell.angle_beta   90.00
_cell.angle_gamma   90.00
#
_symmetry.space_group_name_H-M   'P 1'
#
loop_
_entity.id
_entity.type
_entity.pdbx_description
1 polymer ?
#
loop_
_entity_poly.entity_id
_entity_poly.type
_entity_poly.pdbx_seq_one_letter_code
_entity_poly.pdbx_strand_id
1 'polypeptide(L)'
;MSWDLNLCMDWGGKVLVPFHYFVQPRSPLSPAPSCQPFPFLNLPIDLQLIIYEHCDAPTLFHLMHTCLRTRSPAAKLFWTNDSIDYWYHCHDSGLFDFGNRDCVVVKHCLEFAQRITRIDVDLTRLEMHFGGDDEPPLFREQASTVRKAQDFWSKVEKAFPAVKRMVLAGCLPRRELPPPPGEFDQDYATIETVVNCAPSHVVVWIAFNNRRIFDRQHCALWQVSSGSEPRWQLLDENWAPTRVLPPVRKFSASPLGDLLTFTRQNLYLMLETRGLDQLKMETYARYAVDGVIRCPRLDCDATFPKRDQWEQHLQNSSHWRLGSKFGYEGEHMMELLYFKHTPETVKAAIEARKQRIDAGYRQTRKLQRRVGCGWNEEGSEQRRLFEEQYFAQLKEENFAAPGEFFMEPGSYNAWLDLLYMYFDPTHIYYAGE
;
A
#
# COMPACT_ATOMS: atom_id res chain seq x y z
N MET A 1 6.89 -18.08 5.24
CA MET A 1 7.08 -16.66 4.88
C MET A 1 8.41 -16.51 4.15
N SER A 2 8.45 -15.75 3.04
CA SER A 2 9.70 -15.45 2.33
C SER A 2 10.59 -14.54 3.20
N TRP A 3 11.85 -14.94 3.41
CA TRP A 3 12.83 -14.13 4.14
C TRP A 3 13.47 -13.11 3.19
N ASP A 4 12.73 -12.05 2.88
CA ASP A 4 13.25 -10.92 2.10
C ASP A 4 13.71 -9.80 3.04
N LEU A 5 14.98 -9.40 2.94
CA LEU A 5 15.52 -8.30 3.75
C LEU A 5 14.89 -6.95 3.40
N ASN A 6 14.25 -6.83 2.23
CA ASN A 6 13.55 -5.64 1.76
C ASN A 6 12.01 -5.70 1.97
N LEU A 7 11.55 -6.65 2.78
CA LEU A 7 10.14 -6.87 3.10
C LEU A 7 9.46 -5.63 3.68
N CYS A 8 8.40 -5.10 3.06
CA CYS A 8 7.51 -4.12 3.68
C CYS A 8 6.18 -4.79 4.06
N MET A 9 5.49 -4.25 5.07
CA MET A 9 4.19 -4.77 5.49
C MET A 9 3.19 -3.67 5.84
N ASP A 10 1.95 -3.87 5.45
CA ASP A 10 0.83 -3.00 5.86
C ASP A 10 0.34 -3.30 7.29
N TRP A 11 -0.73 -2.61 7.72
CA TRP A 11 -1.36 -2.83 9.03
C TRP A 11 -2.02 -4.22 9.15
N GLY A 12 -2.42 -4.76 8.00
CA GLY A 12 -2.92 -6.10 7.84
C GLY A 12 -1.83 -7.16 7.75
N GLY A 13 -0.53 -6.86 7.90
CA GLY A 13 0.54 -7.85 7.74
C GLY A 13 0.68 -8.40 6.31
N LYS A 14 0.07 -7.76 5.31
CA LYS A 14 0.25 -8.11 3.90
C LYS A 14 1.63 -7.67 3.44
N VAL A 15 2.29 -8.55 2.71
CA VAL A 15 3.60 -8.28 2.14
C VAL A 15 3.46 -7.29 0.99
N LEU A 16 4.21 -6.19 1.07
CA LEU A 16 4.33 -5.17 0.04
C LEU A 16 5.79 -5.05 -0.40
N VAL A 17 6.00 -4.80 -1.69
CA VAL A 17 7.32 -4.62 -2.28
C VAL A 17 7.38 -3.24 -2.95
N PRO A 18 8.13 -2.28 -2.38
CA PRO A 18 8.46 -1.03 -3.08
C PRO A 18 9.00 -1.30 -4.49
N PHE A 19 8.50 -0.56 -5.50
CA PHE A 19 8.88 -0.80 -6.90
C PHE A 19 10.39 -0.85 -7.12
N HIS A 20 11.16 -0.01 -6.43
CA HIS A 20 12.62 0.03 -6.58
C HIS A 20 13.31 -1.26 -6.11
N TYR A 21 12.74 -1.98 -5.13
CA TYR A 21 13.20 -3.33 -4.76
C TYR A 21 12.68 -4.38 -5.73
N PHE A 22 11.43 -4.23 -6.20
CA PHE A 22 10.84 -5.14 -7.18
C PHE A 22 11.67 -5.23 -8.45
N VAL A 23 12.15 -4.10 -8.98
CA VAL A 23 12.97 -4.08 -10.20
C VAL A 23 14.45 -4.23 -9.93
N GLN A 24 14.91 -4.32 -8.68
CA GLN A 24 16.33 -4.43 -8.40
C GLN A 24 16.88 -5.77 -8.91
N PRO A 25 18.02 -5.80 -9.63
CA PRO A 25 18.63 -7.07 -10.03
C PRO A 25 18.95 -7.87 -8.77
N ARG A 26 18.54 -9.13 -8.75
CA ARG A 26 18.95 -10.03 -7.67
C ARG A 26 20.47 -10.15 -7.72
N SER A 27 21.15 -9.76 -6.65
CA SER A 27 22.59 -10.00 -6.54
C SER A 27 22.83 -11.49 -6.77
N PRO A 28 23.66 -11.86 -7.75
CA PRO A 28 23.98 -13.25 -7.96
C PRO A 28 24.63 -13.76 -6.67
N LEU A 29 24.12 -14.88 -6.13
CA LEU A 29 24.60 -15.50 -4.90
C LEU A 29 26.05 -16.00 -5.01
N SER A 30 26.61 -15.97 -6.21
CA SER A 30 27.99 -16.33 -6.49
C SER A 30 28.62 -15.26 -7.38
N PRO A 31 29.91 -14.92 -7.18
CA PRO A 31 30.62 -14.08 -8.13
C PRO A 31 30.50 -14.74 -9.50
N ALA A 32 29.80 -14.08 -10.42
CA ALA A 32 29.67 -14.59 -11.77
C ALA A 32 31.10 -14.78 -12.30
N PRO A 33 31.42 -15.91 -12.95
CA PRO A 33 32.67 -16.02 -13.69
C PRO A 33 32.77 -14.82 -14.63
N SER A 34 33.97 -14.34 -14.93
CA SER A 34 34.19 -13.19 -15.81
C SER A 34 33.67 -13.50 -17.22
N CYS A 35 32.38 -13.35 -17.43
CA CYS A 35 31.74 -13.57 -18.70
C CYS A 35 32.16 -12.41 -19.60
N GLN A 36 32.72 -12.75 -20.76
CA GLN A 36 32.93 -11.76 -21.80
C GLN A 36 31.57 -11.13 -22.17
N PRO A 37 31.55 -9.82 -22.50
CA PRO A 37 30.31 -9.14 -22.86
C PRO A 37 29.67 -9.86 -24.05
N PHE A 38 28.47 -10.41 -23.83
CA PHE A 38 27.69 -11.04 -24.88
C PHE A 38 27.15 -9.96 -25.81
N PRO A 39 27.42 -10.00 -27.14
CA PRO A 39 27.02 -8.96 -28.08
C PRO A 39 25.53 -9.07 -28.44
N PHE A 40 24.65 -8.97 -27.43
CA PHE A 40 23.20 -9.17 -27.54
C PHE A 40 22.58 -8.34 -28.68
N LEU A 41 23.00 -7.08 -28.83
CA LEU A 41 22.49 -6.19 -29.88
C LEU A 41 22.91 -6.60 -31.30
N ASN A 42 23.89 -7.49 -31.47
CA ASN A 42 24.30 -8.00 -32.78
C ASN A 42 23.47 -9.22 -33.21
N LEU A 43 22.60 -9.75 -32.34
CA LEU A 43 21.66 -10.79 -32.71
C LEU A 43 20.59 -10.26 -33.69
N PRO A 44 20.06 -11.10 -34.60
CA PRO A 44 18.82 -10.83 -35.31
C PRO A 44 17.70 -10.41 -34.37
N ILE A 45 16.81 -9.53 -34.82
CA ILE A 45 15.72 -8.99 -33.99
C ILE A 45 14.82 -10.09 -33.42
N ASP A 46 14.56 -11.14 -34.19
CA ASP A 46 13.71 -12.26 -33.76
C ASP A 46 14.31 -13.00 -32.56
N LEU A 47 15.64 -13.21 -32.56
CA LEU A 47 16.34 -13.82 -31.42
C LEU A 47 16.33 -12.90 -30.19
N GLN A 48 16.41 -11.57 -30.39
CA GLN A 48 16.29 -10.63 -29.29
C GLN A 48 14.90 -10.67 -28.65
N LEU A 49 13.84 -10.76 -29.47
CA LEU A 49 12.46 -10.85 -29.00
C LEU A 49 12.22 -12.14 -28.21
N ILE A 50 12.69 -13.29 -28.70
CA ILE A 50 12.62 -14.57 -27.97
C ILE A 50 13.33 -14.45 -26.61
N ILE A 51 14.50 -13.81 -26.55
CA ILE A 51 15.21 -13.61 -25.28
C ILE A 51 14.39 -12.72 -24.33
N TYR A 52 13.77 -11.65 -24.82
CA TYR A 52 12.94 -10.79 -23.99
C TYR A 52 11.69 -11.51 -23.45
N GLU A 53 11.06 -12.39 -24.23
CA GLU A 53 9.90 -13.18 -23.79
C GLU A 53 10.23 -14.10 -22.61
N HIS A 54 11.51 -14.45 -22.43
CA HIS A 54 12.01 -15.24 -21.31
C HIS A 54 12.63 -14.39 -20.17
N CYS A 55 12.66 -13.07 -20.30
CA CYS A 55 13.15 -12.20 -19.24
C CYS A 55 12.08 -11.98 -18.16
N ASP A 56 12.51 -11.94 -16.90
CA ASP A 56 11.64 -11.53 -15.79
C ASP A 56 11.35 -10.01 -15.84
N ALA A 57 10.35 -9.58 -15.08
CA ALA A 57 9.96 -8.17 -15.02
C ALA A 57 11.11 -7.21 -14.63
N PRO A 58 11.97 -7.53 -13.63
CA PRO A 58 13.16 -6.73 -13.33
C PRO A 58 14.10 -6.58 -14.53
N THR A 59 14.43 -7.68 -15.21
CA THR A 59 15.32 -7.65 -16.38
C THR A 59 14.71 -6.84 -17.52
N LEU A 60 13.41 -7.02 -17.81
CA LEU A 60 12.69 -6.21 -18.81
C LEU A 60 12.69 -4.72 -18.46
N PHE A 61 12.50 -4.38 -17.19
CA PHE A 61 12.58 -2.99 -16.73
C PHE A 61 13.97 -2.40 -16.99
N HIS A 62 15.03 -3.12 -16.65
CA HIS A 62 16.40 -2.68 -16.92
C HIS A 62 16.70 -2.53 -18.42
N LEU A 63 16.25 -3.48 -19.24
CA LEU A 63 16.39 -3.42 -20.69
C LEU A 63 15.67 -2.21 -21.27
N MET A 64 14.50 -1.85 -20.73
CA MET A 64 13.76 -0.65 -21.12
C MET A 64 14.57 0.65 -20.91
N HIS A 65 15.45 0.66 -19.91
CA HIS A 65 16.28 1.80 -19.54
C HIS A 65 17.72 1.76 -20.09
N THR A 66 18.11 0.69 -20.81
CA THR A 66 19.50 0.52 -21.27
C THR A 66 19.81 1.32 -22.53
N CYS A 67 19.06 1.14 -23.64
CA CYS A 67 19.26 1.91 -24.87
C CYS A 67 17.95 2.07 -25.65
N LEU A 68 17.95 2.95 -26.66
CA LEU A 68 16.77 3.22 -27.49
C LEU A 68 16.24 1.97 -28.21
N ARG A 69 17.14 1.08 -28.65
CA ARG A 69 16.80 -0.12 -29.42
C ARG A 69 16.08 -1.18 -28.57
N THR A 70 16.44 -1.32 -27.29
CA THR A 70 15.81 -2.27 -26.36
C THR A 70 14.53 -1.70 -25.74
N ARG A 71 14.40 -0.37 -25.67
CA ARG A 71 13.33 0.32 -24.95
C ARG A 71 11.93 -0.12 -25.34
N SER A 72 11.58 -0.02 -26.62
CA SER A 72 10.20 -0.28 -27.06
C SER A 72 9.79 -1.75 -26.93
N PRO A 73 10.60 -2.74 -27.39
CA PRO A 73 10.26 -4.15 -27.20
C PRO A 73 10.17 -4.57 -25.73
N ALA A 74 11.14 -4.17 -24.90
CA ALA A 74 11.15 -4.52 -23.49
C ALA A 74 9.99 -3.86 -22.72
N ALA A 75 9.67 -2.60 -23.03
CA ALA A 75 8.51 -1.91 -22.46
C ALA A 75 7.21 -2.65 -22.80
N LYS A 76 7.02 -3.02 -24.08
CA LYS A 76 5.82 -3.76 -24.50
C LYS A 76 5.65 -5.01 -23.64
N LEU A 77 6.68 -5.84 -23.56
CA LEU A 77 6.65 -7.09 -22.78
C LEU A 77 6.48 -6.86 -21.28
N PHE A 78 7.13 -5.85 -20.70
CA PHE A 78 6.98 -5.52 -19.28
C PHE A 78 5.53 -5.19 -18.92
N TRP A 79 4.84 -4.41 -19.75
CA TRP A 79 3.46 -3.96 -19.50
C TRP A 79 2.39 -4.96 -19.94
N THR A 80 2.68 -5.80 -20.94
CA THR A 80 1.77 -6.86 -21.39
C THR A 80 1.99 -8.19 -20.66
N ASN A 81 2.95 -8.26 -19.74
CA ASN A 81 3.18 -9.48 -18.98
C ASN A 81 1.93 -9.80 -18.13
N ASP A 82 1.21 -10.83 -18.54
CA ASP A 82 0.00 -11.33 -17.90
C ASP A 82 0.30 -12.35 -16.79
N SER A 83 1.56 -12.57 -16.41
CA SER A 83 1.92 -13.43 -15.27
C SER A 83 1.14 -13.01 -14.02
N ILE A 84 0.34 -13.92 -13.48
CA ILE A 84 -0.60 -13.71 -12.37
C ILE A 84 0.13 -13.36 -11.05
N ASP A 85 1.46 -13.48 -11.01
CA ASP A 85 2.25 -13.52 -9.78
C ASP A 85 2.41 -12.16 -9.07
N TYR A 86 2.15 -11.04 -9.75
CA TYR A 86 2.25 -9.71 -9.15
C TYR A 86 1.12 -8.74 -9.54
N TRP A 87 0.82 -7.84 -8.60
CA TRP A 87 -0.22 -6.83 -8.69
C TRP A 87 0.30 -5.48 -8.21
N TYR A 88 -0.03 -4.40 -8.90
CA TYR A 88 0.29 -3.07 -8.39
C TYR A 88 -0.69 -2.69 -7.30
N HIS A 89 -0.18 -2.43 -6.10
CA HIS A 89 -1.00 -2.19 -4.93
C HIS A 89 -1.22 -0.68 -4.71
N CYS A 90 -2.48 -0.29 -4.62
CA CYS A 90 -2.91 1.07 -4.29
C CYS A 90 -3.51 1.07 -2.87
N HIS A 91 -2.78 1.67 -1.93
CA HIS A 91 -3.18 1.83 -0.54
C HIS A 91 -4.06 3.08 -0.33
N ASP A 92 -4.27 3.90 -1.36
CA ASP A 92 -4.91 5.21 -1.20
C ASP A 92 -6.44 5.07 -1.24
N SER A 93 -7.05 4.41 -0.25
CA SER A 93 -8.51 4.28 -0.16
C SER A 93 -9.20 5.66 -0.22
N GLY A 94 -8.60 6.67 0.42
CA GLY A 94 -9.06 8.05 0.39
C GLY A 94 -9.02 8.73 -0.99
N LEU A 95 -8.26 8.17 -1.95
CA LEU A 95 -8.28 8.63 -3.34
C LEU A 95 -9.65 8.44 -3.98
N PHE A 96 -10.38 7.42 -3.53
CA PHE A 96 -11.64 7.01 -4.12
C PHE A 96 -12.84 7.27 -3.21
N ASP A 97 -12.66 8.02 -2.13
CA ASP A 97 -13.75 8.41 -1.25
C ASP A 97 -14.77 9.26 -2.00
N PHE A 98 -16.04 8.92 -1.81
CA PHE A 98 -17.16 9.65 -2.38
C PHE A 98 -17.22 11.08 -1.83
N GLY A 99 -17.60 12.04 -2.66
CA GLY A 99 -17.72 13.46 -2.28
C GLY A 99 -16.43 14.26 -2.45
N ASN A 100 -15.28 13.60 -2.57
CA ASN A 100 -14.05 14.23 -3.06
C ASN A 100 -14.11 14.30 -4.60
N ARG A 101 -14.98 15.16 -5.15
CA ARG A 101 -15.53 14.99 -6.50
C ARG A 101 -14.56 15.24 -7.64
N ASP A 102 -13.50 16.02 -7.46
CA ASP A 102 -12.62 16.36 -8.57
C ASP A 102 -11.12 16.11 -8.34
N CYS A 103 -10.72 15.77 -7.11
CA CYS A 103 -9.32 15.68 -6.72
C CYS A 103 -8.83 14.23 -6.57
N VAL A 104 -8.56 13.58 -7.70
CA VAL A 104 -7.85 12.29 -7.72
C VAL A 104 -6.35 12.57 -7.58
N VAL A 105 -5.83 12.69 -6.36
CA VAL A 105 -4.38 12.81 -6.13
C VAL A 105 -3.71 11.47 -6.27
N VAL A 106 -3.35 11.15 -7.50
CA VAL A 106 -2.48 10.01 -7.75
C VAL A 106 -1.11 10.32 -7.14
N LYS A 107 -0.83 9.74 -5.96
CA LYS A 107 0.46 9.85 -5.26
C LYS A 107 1.60 9.13 -6.00
N HIS A 108 1.24 8.37 -7.03
CA HIS A 108 2.15 7.62 -7.89
C HIS A 108 2.54 8.41 -9.15
N CYS A 109 3.64 8.04 -9.78
CA CYS A 109 4.06 8.61 -11.06
C CYS A 109 2.94 8.42 -12.11
N LEU A 110 2.44 9.53 -12.68
CA LEU A 110 1.30 9.51 -13.62
C LEU A 110 1.61 8.68 -14.87
N GLU A 111 2.78 8.87 -15.47
CA GLU A 111 3.22 8.11 -16.65
C GLU A 111 3.28 6.60 -16.39
N PHE A 112 3.61 6.22 -15.15
CA PHE A 112 3.64 4.83 -14.73
C PHE A 112 2.21 4.30 -14.50
N ALA A 113 1.38 5.05 -13.77
CA ALA A 113 0.00 4.69 -13.46
C ALA A 113 -0.84 4.48 -14.73
N GLN A 114 -0.64 5.30 -15.75
CA GLN A 114 -1.31 5.17 -17.05
C GLN A 114 -1.04 3.86 -17.79
N ARG A 115 -0.02 3.10 -17.39
CA ARG A 115 0.35 1.82 -18.02
C ARG A 115 -0.01 0.60 -17.18
N ILE A 116 -0.50 0.81 -15.96
CA ILE A 116 -0.90 -0.28 -15.07
C ILE A 116 -2.16 -0.94 -15.64
N THR A 117 -2.05 -2.23 -15.96
CA THR A 117 -3.17 -3.05 -16.47
C THR A 117 -3.82 -3.87 -15.37
N ARG A 118 -3.14 -4.05 -14.22
CA ARG A 118 -3.56 -4.89 -13.09
C ARG A 118 -3.30 -4.19 -11.77
N ILE A 119 -4.37 -3.93 -11.03
CA ILE A 119 -4.31 -3.17 -9.78
C ILE A 119 -5.02 -3.90 -8.64
N ASP A 120 -4.42 -3.89 -7.46
CA ASP A 120 -5.00 -4.33 -6.20
C ASP A 120 -5.29 -3.08 -5.36
N VAL A 121 -6.56 -2.79 -5.08
CA VAL A 121 -6.97 -1.62 -4.31
C VAL A 121 -7.51 -2.09 -2.97
N ASP A 122 -6.84 -1.68 -1.89
CA ASP A 122 -7.31 -1.94 -0.54
C ASP A 122 -8.26 -0.82 -0.10
N LEU A 123 -9.54 -1.15 -0.02
CA LEU A 123 -10.60 -0.22 0.33
C LEU A 123 -10.94 -0.26 1.82
N THR A 124 -10.08 -0.84 2.66
CA THR A 124 -10.19 -0.90 4.14
C THR A 124 -11.64 -0.72 4.63
N ARG A 125 -12.42 -1.81 4.61
CA ARG A 125 -13.88 -1.81 4.85
C ARG A 125 -14.70 -1.21 3.70
N LEU A 126 -14.63 -1.86 2.54
CA LEU A 126 -15.43 -1.51 1.36
C LEU A 126 -16.90 -1.25 1.70
N GLU A 127 -17.49 -2.07 2.58
CA GLU A 127 -18.88 -1.95 2.99
C GLU A 127 -19.20 -0.58 3.62
N MET A 128 -18.21 0.04 4.30
CA MET A 128 -18.37 1.39 4.84
C MET A 128 -18.28 2.45 3.77
N HIS A 129 -17.37 2.33 2.79
CA HIS A 129 -17.22 3.34 1.74
C HIS A 129 -18.45 3.45 0.84
N PHE A 130 -19.17 2.34 0.66
CA PHE A 130 -20.32 2.24 -0.25
C PHE A 130 -21.66 2.00 0.44
N GLY A 131 -21.69 1.93 1.77
CA GLY A 131 -22.88 1.73 2.59
C GLY A 131 -24.00 2.74 2.27
N GLY A 132 -25.25 2.30 2.41
CA GLY A 132 -26.46 3.00 1.97
C GLY A 132 -26.95 4.13 2.88
N ASP A 133 -28.17 4.61 2.59
CA ASP A 133 -28.79 5.84 3.11
C ASP A 133 -29.17 5.81 4.61
N ASP A 134 -29.05 4.65 5.25
CA ASP A 134 -29.43 4.44 6.67
C ASP A 134 -28.31 4.81 7.66
N GLU A 135 -27.11 5.16 7.18
CA GLU A 135 -26.07 5.67 8.08
C GLU A 135 -26.42 7.08 8.59
N PRO A 136 -26.25 7.36 9.89
CA PRO A 136 -26.52 8.68 10.46
C PRO A 136 -25.80 9.78 9.65
N PRO A 137 -26.49 10.88 9.29
CA PRO A 137 -25.99 11.91 8.36
C PRO A 137 -24.80 12.73 8.88
N LEU A 138 -24.16 12.35 10.00
CA LEU A 138 -23.17 13.17 10.69
C LEU A 138 -21.87 13.36 9.90
N PHE A 139 -21.56 12.55 8.89
CA PHE A 139 -20.26 12.63 8.21
C PHE A 139 -20.26 12.44 6.69
N ARG A 140 -21.39 12.12 6.05
CA ARG A 140 -21.38 11.83 4.60
C ARG A 140 -22.64 12.32 3.90
N GLU A 141 -22.42 12.84 2.70
CA GLU A 141 -23.49 13.18 1.77
C GLU A 141 -24.33 11.93 1.51
N GLN A 142 -25.65 12.04 1.71
CA GLN A 142 -26.60 10.98 1.39
C GLN A 142 -26.58 10.76 -0.12
N ALA A 143 -25.91 9.70 -0.53
CA ALA A 143 -25.81 9.27 -1.90
C ALA A 143 -26.00 7.76 -1.93
N SER A 144 -26.77 7.32 -2.92
CA SER A 144 -27.00 5.90 -3.15
C SER A 144 -25.68 5.17 -3.41
N THR A 145 -25.62 3.90 -3.02
CA THR A 145 -24.49 3.00 -3.30
C THR A 145 -24.11 3.01 -4.79
N VAL A 146 -25.09 3.06 -5.69
CA VAL A 146 -24.87 3.13 -7.15
C VAL A 146 -24.09 4.39 -7.52
N ARG A 147 -24.49 5.56 -7.00
CA ARG A 147 -23.79 6.83 -7.28
C ARG A 147 -22.37 6.82 -6.74
N LYS A 148 -22.17 6.29 -5.52
CA LYS A 148 -20.83 6.12 -4.92
C LYS A 148 -19.95 5.21 -5.77
N ALA A 149 -20.49 4.09 -6.23
CA ALA A 149 -19.78 3.15 -7.10
C ALA A 149 -19.42 3.76 -8.47
N GLN A 150 -20.33 4.51 -9.09
CA GLN A 150 -20.05 5.20 -10.36
C GLN A 150 -18.94 6.25 -10.22
N ASP A 151 -18.98 7.04 -9.13
CA ASP A 151 -17.92 8.00 -8.81
C ASP A 151 -16.57 7.31 -8.61
N PHE A 152 -16.56 6.21 -7.83
CA PHE A 152 -15.39 5.36 -7.63
C PHE A 152 -14.77 4.91 -8.97
N TRP A 153 -15.58 4.32 -9.86
CA TRP A 153 -15.09 3.79 -11.14
C TRP A 153 -14.60 4.89 -12.08
N SER A 154 -15.27 6.05 -12.11
CA SER A 154 -14.80 7.22 -12.85
C SER A 154 -13.40 7.66 -12.38
N LYS A 155 -13.16 7.68 -11.06
CA LYS A 155 -11.84 7.98 -10.48
C LYS A 155 -10.80 6.92 -10.81
N VAL A 156 -11.17 5.64 -10.82
CA VAL A 156 -10.30 4.54 -11.26
C VAL A 156 -9.89 4.72 -12.72
N GLU A 157 -10.82 4.99 -13.64
CA GLU A 157 -10.51 5.22 -15.07
C GLU A 157 -9.60 6.44 -15.28
N LYS A 158 -9.79 7.50 -14.50
CA LYS A 158 -8.93 8.69 -14.52
C LYS A 158 -7.51 8.39 -14.01
N ALA A 159 -7.38 7.61 -12.93
CA ALA A 159 -6.10 7.29 -12.32
C ALA A 159 -5.32 6.22 -13.09
N PHE A 160 -6.02 5.21 -13.62
CA PHE A 160 -5.45 4.01 -14.23
C PHE A 160 -6.16 3.68 -15.56
N PRO A 161 -6.04 4.52 -16.60
CA PRO A 161 -6.79 4.38 -17.85
C PRO A 161 -6.50 3.10 -18.64
N ALA A 162 -5.42 2.39 -18.34
CA ALA A 162 -5.08 1.11 -18.98
C ALA A 162 -5.51 -0.12 -18.16
N VAL A 163 -6.21 0.06 -17.04
CA VAL A 163 -6.61 -1.04 -16.16
C VAL A 163 -7.55 -2.00 -16.90
N LYS A 164 -7.27 -3.29 -16.78
CA LYS A 164 -8.08 -4.38 -17.37
C LYS A 164 -8.52 -5.39 -16.33
N ARG A 165 -7.74 -5.56 -15.25
CA ARG A 165 -8.09 -6.41 -14.12
C ARG A 165 -7.87 -5.66 -12.82
N MET A 166 -8.83 -5.75 -11.92
CA MET A 166 -8.80 -5.06 -10.64
C MET A 166 -9.23 -5.99 -9.52
N VAL A 167 -8.46 -6.02 -8.44
CA VAL A 167 -8.86 -6.69 -7.20
C VAL A 167 -9.30 -5.63 -6.20
N LEU A 168 -10.48 -5.81 -5.64
CA LEU A 168 -10.97 -5.05 -4.49
C LEU A 168 -10.65 -5.85 -3.22
N ALA A 169 -9.69 -5.37 -2.45
CA ALA A 169 -9.26 -5.97 -1.20
C ALA A 169 -9.74 -5.15 0.01
N GLY A 170 -9.59 -5.72 1.20
CA GLY A 170 -10.00 -5.06 2.44
C GLY A 170 -11.49 -5.19 2.73
N CYS A 171 -12.20 -6.06 2.01
CA CYS A 171 -13.58 -6.42 2.31
C CYS A 171 -13.61 -7.25 3.60
N LEU A 172 -14.35 -6.78 4.60
CA LEU A 172 -14.55 -7.47 5.87
C LEU A 172 -16.05 -7.68 6.12
N PRO A 173 -16.75 -8.41 5.23
CA PRO A 173 -18.17 -8.69 5.43
C PRO A 173 -18.39 -9.38 6.78
N ARG A 174 -19.57 -9.15 7.37
CA ARG A 174 -19.96 -9.80 8.63
C ARG A 174 -19.89 -11.32 8.50
N ARG A 175 -20.34 -11.87 7.36
CA ARG A 175 -20.21 -13.29 6.99
C ARG A 175 -18.90 -13.54 6.24
N GLU A 176 -18.18 -14.59 6.64
CA GLU A 176 -16.88 -14.96 6.04
C GLU A 176 -16.99 -15.45 4.59
N LEU A 177 -18.12 -16.05 4.25
CA LEU A 177 -18.40 -16.59 2.92
C LEU A 177 -19.60 -15.88 2.31
N PRO A 178 -19.64 -15.76 0.96
CA PRO A 178 -20.81 -15.28 0.26
C PRO A 178 -22.09 -16.03 0.69
N PRO A 179 -23.24 -15.34 0.77
CA PRO A 179 -24.49 -16.00 1.10
C PRO A 179 -24.81 -17.08 0.04
N PRO A 180 -25.40 -18.23 0.45
CA PRO A 180 -25.87 -19.22 -0.50
C PRO A 180 -26.97 -18.63 -1.40
N PRO A 181 -27.22 -19.23 -2.59
CA PRO A 181 -28.25 -18.74 -3.51
C PRO A 181 -29.62 -18.61 -2.82
N GLY A 182 -30.22 -17.42 -2.90
CA GLY A 182 -31.52 -17.11 -2.31
C GLY A 182 -31.48 -16.46 -0.92
N GLU A 183 -30.31 -16.37 -0.27
CA GLU A 183 -30.12 -15.59 0.95
C GLU A 183 -29.65 -14.17 0.64
N PHE A 184 -30.18 -13.19 1.35
CA PHE A 184 -29.78 -11.78 1.24
C PHE A 184 -28.78 -11.40 2.34
N ASP A 185 -27.73 -10.68 1.96
CA ASP A 185 -26.80 -10.03 2.88
C ASP A 185 -26.44 -8.64 2.35
N GLN A 186 -26.59 -7.62 3.20
CA GLN A 186 -26.42 -6.22 2.82
C GLN A 186 -24.97 -5.88 2.42
N ASP A 187 -23.97 -6.49 3.05
CA ASP A 187 -22.56 -6.22 2.75
C ASP A 187 -22.22 -6.76 1.35
N TYR A 188 -22.73 -7.97 1.03
CA TYR A 188 -22.55 -8.58 -0.28
C TYR A 188 -23.33 -7.86 -1.38
N ALA A 189 -24.58 -7.43 -1.12
CA ALA A 189 -25.36 -6.64 -2.06
C ALA A 189 -24.67 -5.30 -2.41
N THR A 190 -23.98 -4.70 -1.43
CA THR A 190 -23.17 -3.49 -1.63
C THR A 190 -21.98 -3.79 -2.56
N ILE A 191 -21.23 -4.87 -2.29
CA ILE A 191 -20.11 -5.30 -3.15
C ILE A 191 -20.59 -5.61 -4.58
N GLU A 192 -21.68 -6.35 -4.72
CA GLU A 192 -22.30 -6.68 -6.02
C GLU A 192 -22.68 -5.42 -6.80
N THR A 193 -23.25 -4.42 -6.12
CA THR A 193 -23.58 -3.13 -6.74
C THR A 193 -22.32 -2.42 -7.24
N VAL A 194 -21.24 -2.43 -6.45
CA VAL A 194 -19.96 -1.85 -6.87
C VAL A 194 -19.41 -2.57 -8.09
N VAL A 195 -19.37 -3.91 -8.08
CA VAL A 195 -18.90 -4.71 -9.22
C VAL A 195 -19.76 -4.48 -10.48
N ASN A 196 -21.08 -4.39 -10.34
CA ASN A 196 -21.99 -4.15 -11.45
C ASN A 196 -21.85 -2.76 -12.07
N CYS A 197 -21.30 -1.79 -11.34
CA CYS A 197 -21.01 -0.46 -11.87
C CYS A 197 -19.64 -0.37 -12.58
N ALA A 198 -18.85 -1.44 -12.60
CA ALA A 198 -17.53 -1.43 -13.19
C ALA A 198 -17.59 -1.20 -14.72
N PRO A 199 -16.61 -0.49 -15.30
CA PRO A 199 -16.52 -0.36 -16.75
C PRO A 199 -16.40 -1.74 -17.42
N SER A 200 -17.06 -1.93 -18.56
CA SER A 200 -17.16 -3.25 -19.22
C SER A 200 -15.83 -3.86 -19.66
N HIS A 201 -14.77 -3.05 -19.75
CA HIS A 201 -13.41 -3.50 -20.09
C HIS A 201 -12.58 -3.92 -18.87
N VAL A 202 -13.10 -3.72 -17.65
CA VAL A 202 -12.43 -4.04 -16.39
C VAL A 202 -13.03 -5.30 -15.79
N VAL A 203 -12.21 -6.33 -15.63
CA VAL A 203 -12.56 -7.54 -14.89
C VAL A 203 -12.29 -7.28 -13.40
N VAL A 204 -13.33 -7.41 -12.58
CA VAL A 204 -13.24 -7.16 -11.13
C VAL A 204 -13.25 -8.47 -10.35
N TRP A 205 -12.32 -8.59 -9.42
CA TRP A 205 -12.22 -9.67 -8.44
C TRP A 205 -12.29 -9.12 -7.03
N ILE A 206 -12.73 -9.94 -6.09
CA ILE A 206 -12.86 -9.60 -4.67
C ILE A 206 -11.91 -10.47 -3.85
N ALA A 207 -11.09 -9.84 -3.02
CA ALA A 207 -10.22 -10.56 -2.09
C ALA A 207 -10.76 -10.46 -0.66
N PHE A 208 -11.22 -11.58 -0.12
CA PHE A 208 -11.59 -11.70 1.29
C PHE A 208 -10.39 -12.16 2.11
N ASN A 209 -10.06 -11.39 3.14
CA ASN A 209 -9.02 -11.79 4.09
C ASN A 209 -9.49 -13.04 4.83
N ASN A 210 -8.69 -14.10 4.84
CA ASN A 210 -8.96 -15.24 5.70
C ASN A 210 -8.86 -14.77 7.17
N ARG A 211 -9.92 -14.94 7.97
CA ARG A 211 -9.94 -14.47 9.37
C ARG A 211 -8.92 -15.20 10.26
N ARG A 212 -8.24 -16.23 9.76
CA ARG A 212 -7.05 -16.78 10.42
C ARG A 212 -5.96 -15.70 10.47
N ILE A 213 -5.86 -15.04 11.62
CA ILE A 213 -5.14 -13.78 11.86
C ILE A 213 -3.63 -13.84 11.54
N PHE A 214 -3.01 -15.00 11.32
CA PHE A 214 -1.61 -15.08 10.83
C PHE A 214 -1.48 -15.41 9.38
N ASP A 215 -2.54 -15.94 8.77
CA ASP A 215 -2.54 -16.22 7.36
C ASP A 215 -3.02 -15.03 6.54
N ARG A 216 -2.72 -13.83 7.02
CA ARG A 216 -3.09 -12.56 6.36
C ARG A 216 -2.42 -12.38 5.01
N GLN A 217 -1.48 -13.27 4.66
CA GLN A 217 -0.88 -13.34 3.34
C GLN A 217 -1.83 -13.98 2.33
N HIS A 218 -2.68 -14.91 2.77
CA HIS A 218 -3.62 -15.63 1.93
C HIS A 218 -5.01 -15.02 2.07
N CYS A 219 -5.56 -14.64 0.92
CA CYS A 219 -6.94 -14.23 0.79
C CYS A 219 -7.65 -15.25 -0.09
N ALA A 220 -8.95 -15.43 0.10
CA ALA A 220 -9.74 -16.11 -0.90
C ALA A 220 -10.10 -15.09 -1.99
N LEU A 221 -9.76 -15.37 -3.23
CA LEU A 221 -10.05 -14.56 -4.39
C LEU A 221 -11.33 -15.05 -5.07
N TRP A 222 -12.27 -14.15 -5.28
CA TRP A 222 -13.59 -14.44 -5.81
C TRP A 222 -13.88 -13.60 -7.05
N GLN A 223 -14.70 -14.16 -7.93
CA GLN A 223 -15.34 -13.44 -9.02
C GLN A 223 -16.84 -13.38 -8.78
N VAL A 224 -17.45 -12.25 -9.13
CA VAL A 224 -18.91 -12.07 -9.11
C VAL A 224 -19.38 -11.91 -10.54
N SER A 225 -20.33 -12.72 -10.98
CA SER A 225 -20.95 -12.54 -12.29
C SER A 225 -21.85 -11.29 -12.27
N SER A 226 -21.70 -10.43 -13.26
CA SER A 226 -22.63 -9.32 -13.47
C SER A 226 -23.98 -9.84 -13.98
N GLY A 227 -25.08 -9.33 -13.40
CA GLY A 227 -26.44 -9.74 -13.78
C GLY A 227 -27.48 -9.56 -12.67
N SER A 228 -28.73 -9.97 -12.95
CA SER A 228 -29.84 -9.93 -11.99
C SER A 228 -29.72 -10.97 -10.87
N GLU A 229 -28.92 -12.03 -11.10
CA GLU A 229 -28.60 -13.07 -10.13
C GLU A 229 -27.08 -13.20 -10.01
N PRO A 230 -26.43 -12.42 -9.13
CA PRO A 230 -25.00 -12.47 -8.95
C PRO A 230 -24.57 -13.86 -8.44
N ARG A 231 -23.56 -14.45 -9.08
CA ARG A 231 -22.97 -15.71 -8.68
C ARG A 231 -21.54 -15.48 -8.25
N TRP A 232 -21.24 -15.89 -7.03
CA TRP A 232 -19.91 -15.86 -6.45
C TRP A 232 -19.16 -17.14 -6.80
N GLN A 233 -18.02 -16.99 -7.47
CA GLN A 233 -17.14 -18.09 -7.85
C GLN A 233 -15.79 -17.92 -7.15
N LEU A 234 -15.38 -18.92 -6.37
CA LEU A 234 -14.04 -18.98 -5.81
C LEU A 234 -13.04 -19.25 -6.95
N LEU A 235 -12.10 -18.34 -7.15
CA LEU A 235 -11.03 -18.47 -8.14
C LEU A 235 -9.78 -19.11 -7.53
N ASP A 236 -9.41 -18.67 -6.32
CA ASP A 236 -8.22 -19.13 -5.61
C ASP A 236 -8.43 -18.99 -4.10
N GLU A 237 -8.39 -20.10 -3.36
CA GLU A 237 -8.56 -20.13 -1.90
C GLU A 237 -7.34 -19.56 -1.16
N ASN A 238 -6.16 -19.61 -1.77
CA ASN A 238 -4.88 -19.27 -1.17
C ASN A 238 -4.19 -18.16 -1.96
N TRP A 239 -4.94 -17.16 -2.41
CA TRP A 239 -4.41 -16.07 -3.21
C TRP A 239 -3.45 -15.20 -2.40
N ALA A 240 -2.17 -15.27 -2.76
CA ALA A 240 -1.07 -14.56 -2.10
C ALA A 240 -0.15 -13.88 -3.14
N PRO A 241 -0.63 -12.84 -3.84
CA PRO A 241 0.14 -12.19 -4.90
C PRO A 241 1.33 -11.40 -4.34
N THR A 242 2.35 -11.21 -5.18
CA THR A 242 3.36 -10.17 -4.93
C THR A 242 2.73 -8.79 -5.16
N ARG A 243 2.58 -8.01 -4.08
CA ARG A 243 2.00 -6.67 -4.17
C ARG A 243 3.11 -5.64 -4.32
N VAL A 244 3.15 -4.96 -5.46
CA VAL A 244 4.18 -3.98 -5.80
C VAL A 244 3.63 -2.58 -5.59
N LEU A 245 4.28 -1.79 -4.73
CA LEU A 245 3.92 -0.38 -4.55
C LEU A 245 4.45 0.43 -5.73
N PRO A 246 3.61 1.15 -6.50
CA PRO A 246 4.05 1.87 -7.69
C PRO A 246 5.06 2.98 -7.37
N PRO A 247 5.91 3.35 -8.35
CA PRO A 247 6.83 4.47 -8.22
C PRO A 247 6.14 5.75 -7.75
N VAL A 248 6.84 6.46 -6.89
CA VAL A 248 6.33 7.67 -6.26
C VAL A 248 6.39 8.87 -7.20
N ARG A 249 5.36 9.73 -7.20
CA ARG A 249 5.38 10.99 -7.95
C ARG A 249 6.41 11.96 -7.37
N LYS A 250 7.28 12.56 -8.18
CA LYS A 250 8.12 13.65 -7.67
C LYS A 250 7.30 14.94 -7.67
N PHE A 251 7.25 15.62 -6.54
CA PHE A 251 6.64 16.94 -6.41
C PHE A 251 7.75 18.00 -6.35
N SER A 252 7.47 19.18 -6.89
CA SER A 252 8.35 20.34 -6.78
C SER A 252 8.50 20.75 -5.31
N ALA A 253 9.61 21.41 -4.97
CA ALA A 253 9.82 21.93 -3.62
C ALA A 253 8.85 23.09 -3.37
N SER A 254 7.80 22.81 -2.58
CA SER A 254 6.69 23.72 -2.35
C SER A 254 5.92 23.32 -1.09
N PRO A 255 5.07 24.18 -0.48
CA PRO A 255 4.19 23.80 0.63
C PRO A 255 3.43 22.48 0.41
N LEU A 256 2.72 22.37 -0.71
CA LEU A 256 1.97 21.18 -1.07
C LEU A 256 2.90 20.00 -1.38
N GLY A 257 3.97 20.24 -2.16
CA GLY A 257 4.93 19.21 -2.53
C GLY A 257 5.66 18.61 -1.32
N ASP A 258 6.00 19.43 -0.33
CA ASP A 258 6.61 19.01 0.93
C ASP A 258 5.62 18.19 1.77
N LEU A 259 4.36 18.60 1.89
CA LEU A 259 3.32 17.83 2.59
C LEU A 259 3.07 16.47 1.92
N LEU A 260 2.90 16.44 0.60
CA LEU A 260 2.68 15.20 -0.16
C LEU A 260 3.91 14.29 -0.12
N THR A 261 5.11 14.86 -0.14
CA THR A 261 6.36 14.10 0.02
C THR A 261 6.49 13.54 1.42
N PHE A 262 6.17 14.34 2.46
CA PHE A 262 6.18 13.95 3.86
C PHE A 262 5.23 12.77 4.12
N THR A 263 3.93 12.94 3.82
CA THR A 263 2.89 11.92 4.07
C THR A 263 3.26 10.58 3.44
N ARG A 264 3.75 10.62 2.20
CA ARG A 264 4.19 9.43 1.48
C ARG A 264 5.46 8.80 2.05
N GLN A 265 6.51 9.59 2.29
CA GLN A 265 7.74 9.04 2.87
C GLN A 265 7.46 8.41 4.22
N ASN A 266 6.64 9.06 5.05
CA ASN A 266 6.20 8.54 6.33
C ASN A 266 5.47 7.20 6.18
N LEU A 267 4.56 7.07 5.20
CA LEU A 267 3.88 5.81 4.89
C LEU A 267 4.91 4.71 4.57
N TYR A 268 5.82 4.93 3.62
CA TYR A 268 6.83 3.93 3.24
C TYR A 268 7.74 3.52 4.41
N LEU A 269 8.18 4.49 5.21
CA LEU A 269 9.01 4.21 6.39
C LEU A 269 8.24 3.41 7.45
N MET A 270 6.94 3.67 7.62
CA MET A 270 6.07 2.89 8.50
C MET A 270 5.92 1.45 8.00
N LEU A 271 5.70 1.26 6.69
CA LEU A 271 5.63 -0.08 6.09
C LEU A 271 6.97 -0.83 6.20
N GLU A 272 8.10 -0.14 6.02
CA GLU A 272 9.43 -0.71 6.21
C GLU A 272 9.71 -1.07 7.67
N THR A 273 9.29 -0.22 8.62
CA THR A 273 9.43 -0.47 10.06
C THR A 273 8.67 -1.74 10.45
N ARG A 274 7.44 -1.92 9.97
CA ARG A 274 6.70 -3.16 10.19
C ARG A 274 7.36 -4.39 9.62
N GLY A 275 7.87 -4.28 8.40
CA GLY A 275 8.62 -5.37 7.79
C GLY A 275 9.87 -5.73 8.59
N LEU A 276 10.58 -4.74 9.13
CA LEU A 276 11.71 -4.93 10.03
C LEU A 276 11.29 -5.63 11.33
N ASP A 277 10.18 -5.21 11.94
CA ASP A 277 9.64 -5.83 13.16
C ASP A 277 9.25 -7.28 12.91
N GLN A 278 8.62 -7.58 11.77
CA GLN A 278 8.34 -8.97 11.40
C GLN A 278 9.63 -9.78 11.24
N LEU A 279 10.65 -9.24 10.57
CA LEU A 279 11.93 -9.93 10.41
C LEU A 279 12.58 -10.22 11.77
N LYS A 280 12.52 -9.26 12.71
CA LYS A 280 13.00 -9.45 14.08
C LYS A 280 12.20 -10.56 14.81
N MET A 281 10.86 -10.55 14.73
CA MET A 281 10.04 -11.61 15.34
C MET A 281 10.39 -12.99 14.75
N GLU A 282 10.54 -13.06 13.43
CA GLU A 282 10.83 -14.29 12.69
C GLU A 282 12.19 -14.90 13.10
N THR A 283 13.14 -14.11 13.59
CA THR A 283 14.40 -14.65 14.12
C THR A 283 14.22 -15.60 15.30
N TYR A 284 13.16 -15.44 16.11
CA TYR A 284 12.88 -16.32 17.25
C TYR A 284 12.50 -17.73 16.80
N ALA A 285 11.69 -17.83 15.74
CA ALA A 285 11.31 -19.12 15.18
C ALA A 285 12.48 -19.75 14.41
N ARG A 286 13.20 -18.96 13.61
CA ARG A 286 14.22 -19.46 12.70
C ARG A 286 15.50 -19.92 13.40
N TYR A 287 15.90 -19.22 14.47
CA TYR A 287 17.15 -19.49 15.19
C TYR A 287 16.90 -20.05 16.59
N ALA A 288 15.74 -20.69 16.80
CA ALA A 288 15.38 -21.38 18.03
C ALA A 288 16.47 -22.38 18.47
N VAL A 289 16.71 -22.45 19.77
CA VAL A 289 17.68 -23.39 20.36
C VAL A 289 16.94 -24.64 20.79
N ASP A 290 17.50 -25.80 20.48
CA ASP A 290 16.92 -27.12 20.79
C ASP A 290 15.49 -27.31 20.23
N GLY A 291 15.18 -26.61 19.14
CA GLY A 291 13.84 -26.63 18.53
C GLY A 291 12.76 -25.91 19.34
N VAL A 292 13.12 -25.18 20.41
CA VAL A 292 12.19 -24.48 21.29
C VAL A 292 12.14 -22.99 20.93
N ILE A 293 10.98 -22.55 20.44
CA ILE A 293 10.71 -21.15 20.10
C ILE A 293 10.23 -20.43 21.37
N ARG A 294 10.85 -19.29 21.69
CA ARG A 294 10.47 -18.48 22.85
C ARG A 294 9.61 -17.30 22.43
N CYS A 295 8.72 -16.85 23.32
CA CYS A 295 8.03 -15.59 23.13
C CYS A 295 9.04 -14.42 23.08
N PRO A 296 8.90 -13.44 22.17
CA PRO A 296 9.78 -12.28 22.10
C PRO A 296 9.56 -11.26 23.23
N ARG A 297 8.42 -11.34 23.93
CA ARG A 297 8.07 -10.42 25.01
C ARG A 297 8.81 -10.80 26.30
N LEU A 298 9.49 -9.84 26.92
CA LEU A 298 10.40 -10.08 28.07
C LEU A 298 9.68 -10.54 29.35
N ASP A 299 8.40 -10.22 29.49
CA ASP A 299 7.53 -10.62 30.62
C ASP A 299 6.77 -11.93 30.34
N CYS A 300 7.10 -12.64 29.24
CA CYS A 300 6.42 -13.86 28.83
C CYS A 300 7.40 -15.03 28.68
N ASP A 301 7.36 -15.95 29.64
CA ASP A 301 8.19 -17.16 29.63
C ASP A 301 7.64 -18.30 28.76
N ALA A 302 6.60 -18.03 27.95
CA ALA A 302 6.00 -19.06 27.12
C ALA A 302 6.97 -19.58 26.06
N THR A 303 6.98 -20.90 25.88
CA THR A 303 7.83 -21.59 24.91
C THR A 303 7.03 -22.60 24.10
N PHE A 304 7.48 -22.86 22.88
CA PHE A 304 6.71 -23.62 21.90
C PHE A 304 7.62 -24.55 21.10
N PRO A 305 7.29 -25.85 20.99
CA PRO A 305 8.02 -26.79 20.15
C PRO A 305 7.69 -26.64 18.66
N LYS A 306 6.56 -25.98 18.33
CA LYS A 306 6.09 -25.80 16.97
C LYS A 306 5.75 -24.34 16.69
N ARG A 307 5.96 -23.96 15.44
CA ARG A 307 5.75 -22.60 14.94
C ARG A 307 4.30 -22.15 14.98
N ASP A 308 3.37 -23.02 14.59
CA ASP A 308 1.92 -22.78 14.62
C ASP A 308 1.41 -22.45 16.03
N GLN A 309 1.90 -23.15 17.05
CA GLN A 309 1.58 -22.90 18.45
C GLN A 309 2.15 -21.56 18.95
N TRP A 310 3.38 -21.23 18.55
CA TRP A 310 4.00 -19.94 18.85
C TRP A 310 3.23 -18.78 18.21
N GLU A 311 2.92 -18.89 16.93
CA GLU A 311 2.09 -17.90 16.21
C GLU A 311 0.75 -17.75 16.91
N GLN A 312 0.01 -18.83 17.17
CA GLN A 312 -1.25 -18.81 17.90
C GLN A 312 -1.14 -18.10 19.26
N HIS A 313 -0.07 -18.35 20.02
CA HIS A 313 0.18 -17.65 21.26
C HIS A 313 0.32 -16.15 21.06
N LEU A 314 1.16 -15.70 20.12
CA LEU A 314 1.35 -14.27 19.85
C LEU A 314 0.00 -13.58 19.60
N GLN A 315 -0.98 -14.26 18.99
CA GLN A 315 -2.34 -13.76 18.75
C GLN A 315 -3.10 -13.55 20.03
N ASN A 316 -3.21 -14.64 20.79
CA ASN A 316 -4.13 -14.74 21.91
C ASN A 316 -3.68 -13.81 23.04
N SER A 317 -2.37 -13.57 23.14
CA SER A 317 -1.76 -12.64 24.07
C SER A 317 -1.53 -11.24 23.49
N SER A 318 -1.80 -11.03 22.19
CA SER A 318 -1.42 -9.80 21.46
C SER A 318 0.07 -9.45 21.54
N HIS A 319 0.94 -10.43 21.83
CA HIS A 319 2.40 -10.24 21.90
C HIS A 319 3.05 -10.00 20.53
N TRP A 320 2.28 -10.03 19.43
CA TRP A 320 2.73 -9.54 18.12
C TRP A 320 2.73 -8.01 18.02
N ARG A 321 1.99 -7.28 18.87
CA ARG A 321 1.85 -5.81 18.83
C ARG A 321 2.99 -5.05 19.54
N LEU A 322 4.20 -5.61 19.52
CA LEU A 322 5.35 -4.96 20.14
C LEU A 322 5.75 -3.74 19.31
N GLY A 323 5.46 -2.52 19.78
CA GLY A 323 6.11 -1.31 19.27
C GLY A 323 5.37 -0.45 18.24
N SER A 324 4.04 -0.47 18.17
CA SER A 324 3.35 0.61 17.45
C SER A 324 3.51 1.91 18.26
N LYS A 325 4.37 2.84 17.78
CA LYS A 325 4.67 4.19 18.30
C LYS A 325 3.45 5.10 18.61
N PHE A 326 2.24 4.59 18.50
CA PHE A 326 0.98 5.31 18.73
C PHE A 326 0.43 5.11 20.15
N GLY A 327 1.20 4.54 21.07
CA GLY A 327 0.87 4.54 22.49
C GLY A 327 1.02 5.95 23.08
N TYR A 328 0.05 6.36 23.89
CA TYR A 328 0.09 7.61 24.65
C TYR A 328 1.39 7.72 25.46
N GLU A 329 1.90 8.95 25.62
CA GLU A 329 3.12 9.26 26.38
C GLU A 329 3.13 8.56 27.75
N GLY A 330 4.14 7.71 27.99
CA GLY A 330 4.36 7.07 29.30
C GLY A 330 4.56 5.55 29.24
N GLU A 331 4.15 4.86 28.19
CA GLU A 331 4.53 3.46 27.99
C GLU A 331 5.90 3.39 27.32
N HIS A 332 6.93 3.03 28.09
CA HIS A 332 8.25 2.73 27.54
C HIS A 332 8.12 1.65 26.46
N MET A 333 8.18 2.08 25.20
CA MET A 333 8.14 1.20 24.04
C MET A 333 9.25 0.16 24.17
N MET A 334 8.88 -1.10 24.34
CA MET A 334 9.87 -2.16 24.23
C MET A 334 10.27 -2.28 22.76
N GLU A 335 11.48 -1.83 22.45
CA GLU A 335 12.06 -2.10 21.14
C GLU A 335 12.12 -3.62 20.97
N LEU A 336 11.46 -4.13 19.92
CA LEU A 336 11.59 -5.52 19.57
C LEU A 336 13.06 -5.82 19.26
N LEU A 337 13.65 -6.76 20.00
CA LEU A 337 15.00 -7.24 19.75
C LEU A 337 14.93 -8.46 18.83
N TYR A 338 15.99 -8.72 18.07
CA TYR A 338 16.16 -10.02 17.41
C TYR A 338 16.56 -11.08 18.45
N PHE A 339 16.34 -12.34 18.12
CA PHE A 339 16.70 -13.46 18.99
C PHE A 339 18.22 -13.51 19.20
N LYS A 340 18.67 -13.81 20.43
CA LYS A 340 20.10 -13.75 20.81
C LYS A 340 21.01 -14.63 19.94
N HIS A 341 20.48 -15.73 19.41
CA HIS A 341 21.21 -16.68 18.53
C HIS A 341 21.09 -16.38 17.04
N THR A 342 20.53 -15.22 16.67
CA THR A 342 20.55 -14.76 15.28
C THR A 342 21.99 -14.64 14.78
N PRO A 343 22.34 -15.17 13.58
CA PRO A 343 23.68 -15.03 13.01
C PRO A 343 24.09 -13.55 12.86
N GLU A 344 25.37 -13.25 13.08
CA GLU A 344 25.88 -11.87 13.02
C GLU A 344 25.66 -11.20 11.66
N THR A 345 25.75 -11.97 10.57
CA THR A 345 25.46 -11.45 9.22
C THR A 345 24.01 -10.99 9.08
N VAL A 346 23.07 -11.67 9.75
CA VAL A 346 21.65 -11.34 9.74
C VAL A 346 21.36 -10.16 10.67
N LYS A 347 21.98 -10.14 11.85
CA LYS A 347 21.91 -8.98 12.77
C LYS A 347 22.41 -7.72 12.09
N ALA A 348 23.55 -7.78 11.40
CA ALA A 348 24.12 -6.67 10.66
C ALA A 348 23.18 -6.16 9.55
N ALA A 349 22.51 -7.07 8.83
CA ALA A 349 21.53 -6.68 7.81
C ALA A 349 20.28 -6.01 8.39
N ILE A 350 19.73 -6.54 9.50
CA ILE A 350 18.60 -5.95 10.22
C ILE A 350 18.98 -4.55 10.75
N GLU A 351 20.17 -4.41 11.32
CA GLU A 351 20.65 -3.14 11.87
C GLU A 351 20.93 -2.10 10.78
N ALA A 352 21.57 -2.49 9.67
CA ALA A 352 21.78 -1.59 8.52
C ALA A 352 20.43 -1.07 7.97
N ARG A 353 19.41 -1.93 7.95
CA ARG A 353 18.06 -1.54 7.56
C ARG A 353 17.42 -0.58 8.58
N LYS A 354 17.54 -0.86 9.88
CA LYS A 354 17.09 0.05 10.95
C LYS A 354 17.71 1.44 10.79
N GLN A 355 19.02 1.52 10.60
CA GLN A 355 19.74 2.79 10.40
C GLN A 355 19.24 3.58 9.18
N ARG A 356 18.94 2.88 8.07
CA ARG A 356 18.33 3.49 6.88
C ARG A 356 16.93 4.05 7.17
N ILE A 357 16.09 3.30 7.86
CA ILE A 357 14.75 3.73 8.28
C ILE A 357 14.84 4.96 9.18
N ASP A 358 15.71 4.93 10.20
CA ASP A 358 15.92 6.04 11.12
C ASP A 358 16.43 7.30 10.40
N ALA A 359 17.34 7.15 9.43
CA ALA A 359 17.78 8.24 8.58
C ALA A 359 16.63 8.82 7.74
N GLY A 360 15.76 7.96 7.20
CA GLY A 360 14.56 8.36 6.48
C GLY A 360 13.58 9.13 7.37
N TYR A 361 13.35 8.69 8.61
CA TYR A 361 12.50 9.43 9.56
C TYR A 361 13.08 10.80 9.91
N ARG A 362 14.40 10.92 10.07
CA ARG A 362 15.06 12.23 10.27
C ARG A 362 14.85 13.15 9.07
N GLN A 363 14.91 12.64 7.84
CA GLN A 363 14.64 13.43 6.64
C GLN A 363 13.16 13.85 6.56
N THR A 364 12.25 12.92 6.86
CA THR A 364 10.80 13.15 6.86
C THR A 364 10.41 14.20 7.91
N ARG A 365 11.04 14.18 9.09
CA ARG A 365 10.86 15.21 10.12
C ARG A 365 11.31 16.60 9.66
N LYS A 366 12.30 16.73 8.77
CA LYS A 366 12.67 18.03 8.18
C LYS A 366 11.57 18.57 7.26
N LEU A 367 10.94 17.71 6.46
CA LEU A 367 9.78 18.08 5.65
C LEU A 367 8.62 18.53 6.53
N GLN A 368 8.29 17.73 7.55
CA GLN A 368 7.27 18.07 8.55
C GLN A 368 7.54 19.45 9.15
N ARG A 369 8.75 19.71 9.67
CA ARG A 369 9.10 21.01 10.24
C ARG A 369 8.94 22.16 9.24
N ARG A 370 9.30 21.99 7.97
CA ARG A 370 9.10 23.05 6.96
C ARG A 370 7.63 23.37 6.75
N VAL A 371 6.79 22.35 6.64
CA VAL A 371 5.33 22.52 6.52
C VAL A 371 4.77 23.18 7.78
N GLY A 372 5.11 22.68 8.97
CA GLY A 372 4.66 23.24 10.25
C GLY A 372 5.10 24.68 10.48
N CYS A 373 6.36 25.02 10.19
CA CYS A 373 6.84 26.40 10.26
C CYS A 373 6.10 27.33 9.30
N GLY A 374 5.71 26.85 8.12
CA GLY A 374 4.87 27.60 7.18
C GLY A 374 3.44 27.77 7.67
N TRP A 375 2.87 26.72 8.29
CA TRP A 375 1.51 26.69 8.81
C TRP A 375 1.30 27.62 10.02
N ASN A 376 2.35 27.89 10.82
CA ASN A 376 2.47 28.87 11.92
C ASN A 376 1.19 29.22 12.72
N GLU A 377 1.17 30.36 13.42
CA GLU A 377 0.02 30.84 14.19
C GLU A 377 -1.16 31.22 13.27
N GLU A 378 -2.36 30.87 13.71
CA GLU A 378 -3.60 31.24 13.03
C GLU A 378 -3.74 32.76 12.89
N GLY A 379 -4.12 33.23 11.70
CA GLY A 379 -4.22 34.66 11.40
C GLY A 379 -2.90 35.38 11.13
N SER A 380 -1.74 34.71 11.27
CA SER A 380 -0.45 35.31 10.92
C SER A 380 -0.30 35.55 9.41
N GLU A 381 0.43 36.60 9.04
CA GLU A 381 0.74 36.88 7.62
C GLU A 381 1.48 35.71 6.95
N GLN A 382 2.36 35.04 7.70
CA GLN A 382 3.09 33.87 7.24
C GLN A 382 2.16 32.71 6.88
N ARG A 383 1.19 32.39 7.77
CA ARG A 383 0.20 31.35 7.50
C ARG A 383 -0.66 31.70 6.28
N ARG A 384 -1.09 32.96 6.16
CA ARG A 384 -1.85 33.43 4.98
C ARG A 384 -1.07 33.23 3.68
N LEU A 385 0.21 33.63 3.64
CA LEU A 385 1.07 33.43 2.47
C LEU A 385 1.29 31.94 2.15
N PHE A 386 1.45 31.11 3.18
CA PHE A 386 1.55 29.66 3.03
C PHE A 386 0.27 29.07 2.43
N GLU A 387 -0.89 29.41 2.97
CA GLU A 387 -2.21 28.99 2.48
C GLU A 387 -2.43 29.44 1.03
N GLU A 388 -2.13 30.70 0.70
CA GLU A 388 -2.22 31.21 -0.68
C GLU A 388 -1.36 30.39 -1.66
N GLN A 389 -0.10 30.10 -1.31
CA GLN A 389 0.78 29.27 -2.13
C GLN A 389 0.30 27.81 -2.23
N TYR A 390 -0.14 27.26 -1.10
CA TYR A 390 -0.66 25.90 -1.01
C TYR A 390 -1.89 25.73 -1.90
N PHE A 391 -2.86 26.64 -1.82
CA PHE A 391 -4.07 26.63 -2.64
C PHE A 391 -3.79 26.93 -4.12
N ALA A 392 -2.84 27.81 -4.43
CA ALA A 392 -2.41 28.03 -5.80
C ALA A 392 -1.85 26.74 -6.43
N GLN A 393 -1.07 25.97 -5.67
CA GLN A 393 -0.52 24.69 -6.11
C GLN A 393 -1.59 23.60 -6.22
N LEU A 394 -2.56 23.57 -5.30
CA LEU A 394 -3.72 22.68 -5.45
C LEU A 394 -4.46 22.94 -6.78
N LYS A 395 -4.58 24.21 -7.21
CA LYS A 395 -5.17 24.55 -8.51
C LYS A 395 -4.30 24.10 -9.68
N GLU A 396 -3.01 24.41 -9.65
CA GLU A 396 -2.05 24.07 -10.72
C GLU A 396 -1.98 22.56 -10.96
N GLU A 397 -2.01 21.79 -9.87
CA GLU A 397 -1.93 20.33 -9.90
C GLU A 397 -3.29 19.64 -10.18
N ASN A 398 -4.34 20.42 -10.47
CA ASN A 398 -5.73 19.97 -10.67
C ASN A 398 -6.28 19.17 -9.48
N PHE A 399 -5.94 19.60 -8.27
CA PHE A 399 -6.40 19.01 -7.01
C PHE A 399 -7.64 19.70 -6.43
N ALA A 400 -8.30 20.56 -7.18
CA ALA A 400 -9.57 21.15 -6.79
C ALA A 400 -10.27 21.70 -8.01
N ALA A 401 -11.59 21.55 -8.05
CA ALA A 401 -12.35 22.08 -9.16
C ALA A 401 -12.36 23.62 -9.13
N PRO A 402 -12.49 24.27 -10.31
CA PRO A 402 -12.77 25.70 -10.36
C PRO A 402 -14.04 26.03 -9.57
N GLY A 403 -13.89 26.72 -8.43
CA GLY A 403 -15.02 27.15 -7.57
C GLY A 403 -15.16 26.43 -6.22
N GLU A 404 -14.46 25.32 -5.99
CA GLU A 404 -14.53 24.57 -4.71
C GLU A 404 -13.72 25.20 -3.56
N PHE A 405 -13.00 26.29 -3.80
CA PHE A 405 -12.08 26.89 -2.82
C PHE A 405 -12.71 27.88 -1.86
N PHE A 406 -14.01 28.15 -1.96
CA PHE A 406 -14.63 29.04 -1.00
C PHE A 406 -14.83 28.28 0.30
N MET A 407 -14.07 28.70 1.32
CA MET A 407 -14.32 28.41 2.73
C MET A 407 -15.72 28.93 3.09
N GLU A 408 -16.78 28.29 2.60
CA GLU A 408 -18.05 28.39 3.31
C GLU A 408 -17.77 27.81 4.70
N PRO A 409 -17.98 28.59 5.78
CA PRO A 409 -17.80 28.09 7.13
C PRO A 409 -18.60 26.79 7.30
N GLY A 410 -17.89 25.67 7.49
CA GLY A 410 -18.49 24.33 7.57
C GLY A 410 -18.22 23.40 6.38
N SER A 411 -17.58 23.86 5.30
CA SER A 411 -17.09 22.97 4.23
C SER A 411 -15.85 22.20 4.68
N TYR A 412 -15.97 20.87 4.74
CA TYR A 412 -14.88 19.97 5.08
C TYR A 412 -13.83 19.98 3.96
N ASN A 413 -12.60 20.39 4.26
CA ASN A 413 -11.48 20.28 3.33
C ASN A 413 -10.50 19.25 3.85
N ALA A 414 -10.52 18.05 3.26
CA ALA A 414 -9.64 16.94 3.64
C ALA A 414 -8.15 17.32 3.65
N TRP A 415 -7.73 18.32 2.87
CA TRP A 415 -6.35 18.81 2.88
C TRP A 415 -6.02 19.66 4.10
N LEU A 416 -6.98 20.46 4.56
CA LEU A 416 -6.85 21.17 5.82
C LEU A 416 -6.87 20.20 6.98
N ASP A 417 -7.73 19.18 6.96
CA ASP A 417 -7.74 18.14 8.01
C ASP A 417 -6.41 17.40 8.09
N LEU A 418 -5.75 17.12 6.96
CA LEU A 418 -4.40 16.58 6.97
C LEU A 418 -3.43 17.56 7.66
N LEU A 419 -3.51 18.86 7.36
CA LEU A 419 -2.66 19.85 8.01
C LEU A 419 -2.96 19.94 9.51
N TYR A 420 -4.23 20.01 9.92
CA TYR A 420 -4.62 20.00 11.33
C TYR A 420 -4.18 18.71 12.03
N MET A 421 -4.44 17.53 11.45
CA MET A 421 -4.05 16.25 12.03
C MET A 421 -2.53 16.13 12.29
N TYR A 422 -1.69 16.75 11.45
CA TYR A 422 -0.24 16.66 11.58
C TYR A 422 0.42 17.86 12.29
N PHE A 423 -0.22 19.03 12.29
CA PHE A 423 0.42 20.30 12.67
C PHE A 423 -0.39 21.15 13.65
N ASP A 424 -1.61 20.74 14.01
CA ASP A 424 -2.34 21.40 15.07
C ASP A 424 -1.65 21.12 16.42
N PRO A 425 -1.17 22.16 17.14
CA PRO A 425 -0.51 21.97 18.43
C PRO A 425 -1.45 21.41 19.51
N THR A 426 -2.77 21.48 19.31
CA THR A 426 -3.76 20.86 20.22
C THR A 426 -3.88 19.35 20.00
N HIS A 427 -3.44 18.83 18.86
CA HIS A 427 -3.37 17.41 18.59
C HIS A 427 -2.05 16.86 19.14
N ILE A 428 -2.15 16.23 20.33
CA ILE A 428 -1.06 15.64 21.13
C ILE A 428 -0.22 14.58 20.36
N TYR A 429 -0.64 14.15 19.17
CA TYR A 429 -0.03 13.05 18.41
C TYR A 429 1.47 13.24 18.06
N TYR A 430 2.04 14.45 18.15
CA TYR A 430 3.44 14.70 17.78
C TYR A 430 4.23 15.65 18.70
N ALA A 431 3.71 15.98 19.89
CA ALA A 431 4.33 16.95 20.82
C ALA A 431 5.55 16.41 21.61
N GLY A 432 6.05 15.22 21.28
CA GLY A 432 7.26 14.66 21.88
C GLY A 432 8.54 15.32 21.34
N GLU A 433 8.92 16.47 21.92
CA GLU A 433 10.30 16.99 21.90
C GLU A 433 11.15 16.45 23.04
#